data_AF-A0A1F3X699-F1
#
_entry.id   AF-A0A1F3X699-F1
#
_cell.length_a   1.000
_cell.length_b   1.000
_cell.length_c   1.000
_cell.angle_alpha   90.00
_cell.angle_beta   90.00
_cell.angle_gamma   90.00
#
_symmetry.space_group_name_H-M   'P 1'
#
loop_
_entity.id
_entity.type
_entity.pdbx_description
1 polymer ?
#
loop_
_entity_poly.entity_id
_entity_poly.type
_entity_poly.pdbx_seq_one_letter_code
_entity_poly.pdbx_strand_id
1 'polypeptide(L)'
;MRLFRRCLPGFLLTAMLVLANCGGDVVQNTNTGPDEAGEVPNPAPIVVNVSIPAGATGLGAQAYGTNPLIISINTTVTWVNNDDVDHTVTSVTGLFDSGVLSPGQSFSFTFSQPGTFQYFCSLHGAESMSGTIVVTEDEVSVSPTPPPTASPSPDPTVSPSPTVSPTSAPTEGAILKLEIPEGTTGLQDPVFGESPTDVQLGTTVTWVNEDSVAHSITADDLSFDSGTINPGDSFSYTFNDLGTFSYHCKLHENESLRGSIRVVS
;
A
#
# COMPACT_ATOMS: atom_id res chain seq x y z
N MET A 1 19.93 -33.90 -58.53
CA MET A 1 19.84 -35.23 -57.88
C MET A 1 18.64 -35.21 -56.94
N ARG A 2 17.91 -36.32 -56.86
CA ARG A 2 16.48 -36.42 -56.52
C ARG A 2 16.15 -36.13 -55.05
N LEU A 3 14.98 -35.50 -54.84
CA LEU A 3 14.24 -35.44 -53.58
C LEU A 3 14.01 -36.84 -53.01
N PHE A 4 14.08 -37.01 -51.69
CA PHE A 4 13.41 -38.10 -50.99
C PHE A 4 12.35 -37.58 -50.02
N ARG A 5 11.17 -38.17 -50.19
CA ARG A 5 9.89 -37.92 -49.53
C ARG A 5 9.86 -38.48 -48.10
N ARG A 6 9.04 -37.80 -47.28
CA ARG A 6 8.38 -38.29 -46.06
C ARG A 6 7.73 -39.68 -46.24
N CYS A 7 7.68 -40.46 -45.17
CA CYS A 7 6.45 -41.18 -44.80
C CYS A 7 6.43 -41.56 -43.31
N LEU A 8 5.45 -41.02 -42.59
CA LEU A 8 4.95 -41.51 -41.31
C LEU A 8 3.71 -42.37 -41.61
N PRO A 9 3.46 -43.44 -40.86
CA PRO A 9 2.10 -43.74 -40.41
C PRO A 9 2.12 -43.95 -38.88
N GLY A 10 1.07 -43.75 -38.10
CA GLY A 10 -0.36 -43.81 -38.37
C GLY A 10 -1.00 -44.48 -37.16
N PHE A 11 -2.03 -43.86 -36.62
CA PHE A 11 -2.68 -44.06 -35.33
C PHE A 11 -3.66 -45.27 -35.29
N LEU A 12 -4.28 -45.49 -34.11
CA LEU A 12 -5.49 -46.26 -33.73
C LEU A 12 -5.31 -47.69 -33.17
N LEU A 13 -6.16 -48.23 -32.28
CA LEU A 13 -6.93 -47.77 -31.11
C LEU A 13 -7.57 -49.06 -30.50
N THR A 14 -7.43 -49.24 -29.17
CA THR A 14 -8.30 -49.95 -28.18
C THR A 14 -9.20 -51.16 -28.52
N ALA A 15 -9.19 -52.16 -27.62
CA ALA A 15 -10.39 -52.69 -26.94
C ALA A 15 -10.01 -53.64 -25.78
N MET A 16 -10.41 -53.34 -24.53
CA MET A 16 -10.49 -54.36 -23.47
C MET A 16 -11.74 -54.18 -22.60
N LEU A 17 -12.59 -55.20 -22.77
CA LEU A 17 -13.62 -55.83 -21.95
C LEU A 17 -14.04 -55.22 -20.59
N VAL A 18 -15.36 -55.04 -20.46
CA VAL A 18 -16.14 -54.73 -19.26
C VAL A 18 -16.35 -55.99 -18.42
N LEU A 19 -16.24 -55.88 -17.09
CA LEU A 19 -16.99 -56.72 -16.15
C LEU A 19 -17.66 -55.85 -15.11
N ALA A 20 -18.99 -55.92 -15.08
CA ALA A 20 -19.84 -55.38 -14.04
C ALA A 20 -19.76 -56.26 -12.79
N ASN A 21 -19.79 -55.65 -11.60
CA ASN A 21 -20.21 -56.33 -10.38
C ASN A 21 -21.19 -55.43 -9.61
N CYS A 22 -22.35 -56.00 -9.29
CA CYS A 22 -23.42 -55.40 -8.50
C CYS A 22 -23.31 -55.84 -7.04
N GLY A 23 -23.75 -55.00 -6.11
CA GLY A 23 -24.36 -55.46 -4.86
C GLY A 23 -24.05 -54.63 -3.61
N GLY A 24 -25.11 -54.10 -3.00
CA GLY A 24 -25.21 -54.03 -1.54
C GLY A 24 -25.53 -52.67 -0.94
N ASP A 25 -26.82 -52.33 -0.85
CA ASP A 25 -27.35 -51.33 0.06
C ASP A 25 -27.11 -51.73 1.52
N VAL A 26 -26.39 -50.91 2.29
CA VAL A 26 -26.47 -50.89 3.75
C VAL A 26 -26.61 -49.44 4.19
N VAL A 27 -27.80 -49.13 4.70
CA VAL A 27 -28.07 -47.91 5.46
C VAL A 27 -27.30 -47.98 6.77
N GLN A 28 -26.18 -47.24 6.86
CA GLN A 28 -25.62 -46.85 8.16
C GLN A 28 -25.71 -45.34 8.29
N ASN A 29 -26.74 -44.94 9.03
CA ASN A 29 -26.82 -43.64 9.67
C ASN A 29 -25.75 -43.60 10.77
N THR A 30 -24.62 -42.92 10.51
CA THR A 30 -23.66 -42.51 11.54
C THR A 30 -23.51 -40.99 11.47
N ASN A 31 -24.33 -40.31 12.26
CA ASN A 31 -24.06 -38.96 12.75
C ASN A 31 -22.75 -38.99 13.55
N THR A 32 -21.63 -38.63 12.93
CA THR A 32 -20.40 -38.20 13.61
C THR A 32 -19.55 -37.38 12.64
N GLY A 33 -19.57 -36.06 12.79
CA GLY A 33 -18.57 -35.14 12.26
C GLY A 33 -18.68 -33.82 13.04
N PRO A 34 -17.62 -33.35 13.72
CA PRO A 34 -17.60 -32.01 14.28
C PRO A 34 -17.57 -31.00 13.12
N ASP A 35 -18.14 -29.82 13.35
CA ASP A 35 -18.17 -28.69 12.43
C ASP A 35 -16.80 -28.47 11.73
N GLU A 36 -16.68 -28.95 10.49
CA GLU A 36 -15.69 -28.45 9.56
C GLU A 36 -16.22 -27.09 9.10
N ALA A 37 -15.79 -26.04 9.81
CA ALA A 37 -15.95 -24.68 9.33
C ALA A 37 -15.34 -24.62 7.93
N GLY A 38 -16.20 -24.68 6.91
CA GLY A 38 -15.79 -24.59 5.52
C GLY A 38 -14.92 -23.35 5.37
N GLU A 39 -13.68 -23.56 4.94
CA GLU A 39 -12.76 -22.48 4.61
C GLU A 39 -13.46 -21.58 3.59
N VAL A 40 -13.77 -20.35 3.99
CA VAL A 40 -14.36 -19.37 3.08
C VAL A 40 -13.35 -19.24 1.94
N PRO A 41 -13.71 -19.56 0.69
CA PRO A 41 -12.76 -19.53 -0.40
C PRO A 41 -12.17 -18.12 -0.48
N ASN A 42 -10.85 -18.03 -0.35
CA ASN A 42 -10.13 -16.76 -0.48
C ASN A 42 -10.55 -16.12 -1.81
N PRO A 43 -11.10 -14.89 -1.80
CA PRO A 43 -11.48 -14.24 -3.05
C PRO A 43 -10.26 -14.20 -3.99
N ALA A 44 -10.50 -14.47 -5.28
CA ALA A 44 -9.45 -14.41 -6.28
C ALA A 44 -8.78 -13.02 -6.23
N PRO A 45 -7.44 -12.94 -6.35
CA PRO A 45 -6.74 -11.66 -6.31
C PRO A 45 -7.27 -10.74 -7.40
N ILE A 46 -7.63 -9.51 -7.02
CA ILE A 46 -8.07 -8.48 -7.97
C ILE A 46 -6.82 -8.01 -8.73
N VAL A 47 -6.84 -8.09 -10.07
CA VAL A 47 -5.73 -7.67 -10.92
C VAL A 47 -6.17 -6.53 -11.83
N VAL A 48 -5.44 -5.41 -11.80
CA VAL A 48 -5.63 -4.26 -12.69
C VAL A 48 -4.41 -4.11 -13.59
N ASN A 49 -4.60 -3.97 -14.89
CA ASN A 49 -3.52 -3.80 -15.85
C ASN A 49 -3.33 -2.32 -16.20
N VAL A 50 -2.08 -1.87 -16.16
CA VAL A 50 -1.62 -0.54 -16.58
C VAL A 50 -0.72 -0.68 -17.80
N SER A 51 -0.95 0.14 -18.81
CA SER A 51 -0.12 0.16 -20.02
C SER A 51 0.83 1.35 -19.99
N ILE A 52 2.11 1.11 -20.27
CA ILE A 52 3.04 2.15 -20.71
C ILE A 52 2.91 2.20 -22.24
N PRO A 53 2.24 3.21 -22.83
CA PRO A 53 1.92 3.22 -24.25
C PRO A 53 3.12 3.60 -25.12
N ALA A 54 3.00 3.40 -26.43
CA ALA A 54 4.00 3.88 -27.39
C ALA A 54 4.23 5.40 -27.27
N GLY A 55 5.49 5.80 -27.20
CA GLY A 55 5.89 7.20 -27.04
C GLY A 55 5.63 7.75 -25.63
N ALA A 56 5.73 6.91 -24.59
CA ALA A 56 5.45 7.33 -23.22
C ALA A 56 6.45 8.37 -22.69
N THR A 57 7.68 8.37 -23.22
CA THR A 57 8.71 9.36 -22.90
C THR A 57 8.25 10.77 -23.29
N GLY A 58 7.75 11.53 -22.32
CA GLY A 58 7.24 12.89 -22.50
C GLY A 58 5.73 13.05 -22.38
N LEU A 59 4.99 11.98 -22.04
CA LEU A 59 3.57 12.07 -21.72
C LEU A 59 3.30 12.56 -20.28
N GLY A 60 4.34 12.73 -19.45
CA GLY A 60 4.22 13.18 -18.07
C GLY A 60 3.28 12.28 -17.29
N ALA A 61 2.23 12.88 -16.73
CA ALA A 61 1.19 12.18 -15.96
C ALA A 61 0.39 11.14 -16.78
N GLN A 62 0.42 11.20 -18.11
CA GLN A 62 -0.31 10.24 -18.97
C GLN A 62 0.57 9.05 -19.41
N ALA A 63 1.83 9.00 -19.00
CA ALA A 63 2.79 7.97 -19.39
C ALA A 63 2.45 6.56 -18.88
N TYR A 64 1.57 6.46 -17.88
CA TYR A 64 1.06 5.19 -17.34
C TYR A 64 -0.46 5.06 -17.50
N GLY A 65 -1.05 5.75 -18.49
CA GLY A 65 -2.49 5.71 -18.71
C GLY A 65 -3.29 6.48 -17.66
N THR A 66 -4.32 5.86 -17.08
CA THR A 66 -5.18 6.50 -16.07
C THR A 66 -4.35 6.97 -14.87
N ASN A 67 -4.41 8.25 -14.57
CA ASN A 67 -3.66 8.87 -13.47
C ASN A 67 -4.47 9.99 -12.80
N PRO A 68 -4.77 9.90 -11.49
CA PRO A 68 -4.48 8.77 -10.61
C PRO A 68 -5.29 7.53 -10.96
N LEU A 69 -4.71 6.34 -10.78
CA LEU A 69 -5.44 5.08 -10.81
C LEU A 69 -5.96 4.77 -9.41
N ILE A 70 -7.28 4.72 -9.25
CA ILE A 70 -7.93 4.40 -7.98
C ILE A 70 -8.23 2.89 -7.94
N ILE A 71 -7.78 2.21 -6.88
CA ILE A 71 -7.97 0.78 -6.64
C ILE A 71 -8.36 0.53 -5.18
N SER A 72 -8.86 -0.65 -4.89
CA SER A 72 -9.12 -1.08 -3.52
C SER A 72 -7.94 -1.84 -2.93
N ILE A 73 -7.84 -1.90 -1.60
CA ILE A 73 -6.84 -2.72 -0.90
C ILE A 73 -6.82 -4.16 -1.42
N ASN A 74 -5.65 -4.78 -1.37
CA ASN A 74 -5.35 -6.12 -1.89
C ASN A 74 -5.48 -6.27 -3.41
N THR A 75 -5.49 -5.16 -4.15
CA THR A 75 -5.38 -5.17 -5.62
C THR A 75 -3.92 -5.32 -6.06
N THR A 76 -3.67 -6.25 -6.97
CA THR A 76 -2.42 -6.35 -7.73
C THR A 76 -2.50 -5.49 -8.98
N VAL A 77 -1.62 -4.49 -9.09
CA VAL A 77 -1.45 -3.73 -10.33
C VAL A 77 -0.34 -4.36 -11.14
N THR A 78 -0.59 -4.60 -12.43
CA THR A 78 0.37 -5.12 -13.40
C THR A 78 0.63 -4.08 -14.47
N TRP A 79 1.85 -3.53 -14.50
CA TRP A 79 2.29 -2.64 -15.57
C TRP A 79 2.89 -3.45 -16.71
N VAL A 80 2.56 -3.08 -17.94
CA VAL A 80 3.11 -3.70 -19.16
C VAL A 80 3.75 -2.62 -20.01
N ASN A 81 5.01 -2.84 -20.41
CA ASN A 81 5.67 -1.96 -21.35
C ASN A 81 5.21 -2.26 -22.79
N ASN A 82 4.28 -1.46 -23.31
CA ASN A 82 3.82 -1.51 -24.71
C ASN A 82 4.48 -0.41 -25.57
N ASP A 83 5.50 0.26 -25.04
CA ASP A 83 6.35 1.16 -25.79
C ASP A 83 7.44 0.38 -26.55
N ASP A 84 8.18 1.06 -27.42
CA ASP A 84 9.31 0.50 -28.17
C ASP A 84 10.68 0.77 -27.52
N VAL A 85 10.70 1.47 -26.39
CA VAL A 85 11.88 1.76 -25.56
C VAL A 85 11.75 1.16 -24.15
N ASP A 86 12.89 1.00 -23.48
CA ASP A 86 12.96 0.49 -22.11
C ASP A 86 12.38 1.50 -21.10
N HIS A 87 11.63 0.99 -20.10
CA HIS A 87 11.03 1.80 -19.03
C HIS A 87 11.17 1.13 -17.67
N THR A 88 10.82 1.86 -16.61
CA THR A 88 10.71 1.31 -15.26
C THR A 88 9.41 1.76 -14.58
N VAL A 89 9.07 1.06 -13.50
CA VAL A 89 8.00 1.39 -12.55
C VAL A 89 8.67 1.40 -11.18
N THR A 90 9.10 2.59 -10.77
CA THR A 90 9.88 2.77 -9.54
C THR A 90 9.11 3.70 -8.62
N SER A 91 8.76 3.21 -7.43
CA SER A 91 8.13 4.04 -6.39
C SER A 91 9.05 5.17 -5.94
N VAL A 92 8.48 6.33 -5.61
CA VAL A 92 9.25 7.47 -5.07
C VAL A 92 9.88 7.12 -3.71
N THR A 93 9.18 6.31 -2.90
CA THR A 93 9.60 5.93 -1.55
C THR A 93 10.51 4.71 -1.48
N GLY A 94 10.76 4.03 -2.61
CA GLY A 94 11.50 2.77 -2.66
C GLY A 94 10.72 1.53 -2.23
N LEU A 95 9.39 1.64 -2.04
CA LEU A 95 8.48 0.52 -1.75
C LEU A 95 8.51 -0.59 -2.82
N PHE A 96 8.65 -0.21 -4.08
CA PHE A 96 8.82 -1.13 -5.20
C PHE A 96 9.71 -0.54 -6.30
N ASP A 97 10.38 -1.44 -7.02
CA ASP A 97 11.14 -1.15 -8.23
C ASP A 97 11.05 -2.35 -9.18
N SER A 98 10.56 -2.11 -10.39
CA SER A 98 10.50 -3.15 -11.43
C SER A 98 11.85 -3.56 -11.98
N GLY A 99 12.89 -2.73 -11.81
CA GLY A 99 14.04 -2.74 -12.69
C GLY A 99 13.65 -2.40 -14.13
N VAL A 100 14.56 -2.61 -15.08
CA VAL A 100 14.32 -2.32 -16.50
C VAL A 100 13.29 -3.28 -17.09
N LEU A 101 12.21 -2.72 -17.62
CA LEU A 101 11.19 -3.39 -18.41
C LEU A 101 11.43 -3.12 -19.89
N SER A 102 11.97 -4.10 -20.61
CA SER A 102 12.04 -4.04 -22.08
C SER A 102 10.67 -4.17 -22.74
N PRO A 103 10.52 -3.80 -24.02
CA PRO A 103 9.25 -3.93 -24.74
C PRO A 103 8.60 -5.31 -24.57
N GLY A 104 7.33 -5.31 -24.16
CA GLY A 104 6.53 -6.49 -23.87
C GLY A 104 6.73 -7.11 -22.47
N GLN A 105 7.67 -6.61 -21.66
CA GLN A 105 7.83 -7.06 -20.27
C GLN A 105 6.79 -6.44 -19.35
N SER A 106 6.56 -7.11 -18.22
CA SER A 106 5.60 -6.67 -17.22
C SER A 106 6.16 -6.76 -15.81
N PHE A 107 5.65 -5.91 -14.92
CA PHE A 107 5.91 -5.92 -13.49
C PHE A 107 4.58 -5.86 -12.73
N SER A 108 4.50 -6.55 -11.59
CA SER A 108 3.29 -6.54 -10.76
C SER A 108 3.63 -6.22 -9.31
N PHE A 109 2.77 -5.44 -8.66
CA PHE A 109 2.85 -5.13 -7.24
C PHE A 109 1.46 -5.17 -6.60
N THR A 110 1.34 -5.78 -5.42
CA THR A 110 0.08 -5.85 -4.65
C THR A 110 0.07 -4.77 -3.58
N PHE A 111 -0.94 -3.91 -3.64
CA PHE A 111 -1.16 -2.87 -2.65
C PHE A 111 -2.08 -3.39 -1.55
N SER A 112 -1.51 -3.72 -0.39
CA SER A 112 -2.26 -4.25 0.77
C SER A 112 -2.61 -3.19 1.81
N GLN A 113 -2.20 -1.94 1.60
CA GLN A 113 -2.45 -0.82 2.52
C GLN A 113 -3.12 0.33 1.77
N PRO A 114 -4.12 0.99 2.38
CA PRO A 114 -4.67 2.21 1.82
C PRO A 114 -3.62 3.32 1.79
N GLY A 115 -3.79 4.27 0.87
CA GLY A 115 -2.90 5.42 0.74
C GLY A 115 -2.63 5.83 -0.71
N THR A 116 -1.81 6.85 -0.87
CA THR A 116 -1.39 7.38 -2.18
C THR A 116 0.05 6.97 -2.47
N PHE A 117 0.26 6.30 -3.60
CA PHE A 117 1.56 5.75 -4.00
C PHE A 117 2.01 6.38 -5.32
N GLN A 118 3.00 7.27 -5.23
CA GLN A 118 3.61 7.90 -6.39
C GLN A 118 4.76 7.04 -6.93
N TYR A 119 4.88 6.99 -8.24
CA TYR A 119 5.93 6.25 -8.93
C TYR A 119 6.31 6.93 -10.25
N PHE A 120 7.49 6.60 -10.76
CA PHE A 120 8.06 7.23 -11.94
C PHE A 120 8.95 6.26 -12.73
N CYS A 121 9.34 6.68 -13.94
CA CYS A 121 10.36 5.99 -14.72
C CYS A 121 11.75 6.53 -14.33
N SER A 122 12.56 5.72 -13.65
CA SER A 122 13.93 6.06 -13.24
C SER A 122 14.89 6.32 -14.41
N LEU A 123 14.60 5.84 -15.63
CA LEU A 123 15.40 6.11 -16.82
C LEU A 123 15.12 7.49 -17.45
N HIS A 124 13.90 7.99 -17.29
CA HIS A 124 13.41 9.20 -17.97
C HIS A 124 13.02 10.35 -17.01
N GLY A 125 13.06 10.11 -15.69
CA GLY A 125 12.78 11.07 -14.63
C GLY A 125 11.28 11.30 -14.39
N ALA A 126 10.95 11.79 -13.18
CA ALA A 126 9.57 12.03 -12.74
C ALA A 126 8.85 13.14 -13.53
N GLU A 127 9.60 14.14 -14.03
CA GLU A 127 9.05 15.22 -14.87
C GLU A 127 8.56 14.72 -16.23
N SER A 128 9.12 13.60 -16.73
CA SER A 128 8.79 13.06 -18.06
C SER A 128 7.78 11.93 -18.00
N MET A 129 7.78 11.14 -16.92
CA MET A 129 6.94 9.95 -16.74
C MET A 129 6.66 9.71 -15.26
N SER A 130 5.44 9.98 -14.82
CA SER A 130 5.00 9.76 -13.44
C SER A 130 3.58 9.21 -13.40
N GLY A 131 3.29 8.47 -12.34
CA GLY A 131 1.97 7.91 -12.06
C GLY A 131 1.66 7.92 -10.58
N THR A 132 0.37 7.85 -10.28
CA THR A 132 -0.14 7.81 -8.90
C THR A 132 -1.17 6.69 -8.80
N ILE A 133 -0.98 5.80 -7.83
CA ILE A 133 -2.00 4.85 -7.38
C ILE A 133 -2.64 5.42 -6.11
N VAL A 134 -3.97 5.47 -6.07
CA VAL A 134 -4.73 5.75 -4.84
C VAL A 134 -5.40 4.45 -4.42
N VAL A 135 -5.06 3.95 -3.25
CA VAL A 135 -5.62 2.73 -2.68
C VAL A 135 -6.63 3.12 -1.62
N THR A 136 -7.90 2.81 -1.87
CA THR A 136 -8.98 3.01 -0.92
C THR A 136 -9.25 1.71 -0.16
N GLU A 137 -9.66 1.81 1.10
CA GLU A 137 -10.31 0.67 1.74
C GLU A 137 -11.61 0.39 1.00
N ASP A 138 -11.81 -0.84 0.53
CA ASP A 138 -13.16 -1.26 0.13
C ASP A 138 -14.01 -1.26 1.40
N GLU A 139 -15.06 -0.44 1.42
CA GLU A 139 -16.08 -0.38 2.45
C GLU A 139 -16.83 -1.73 2.55
N VAL A 140 -16.21 -2.75 3.13
CA VAL A 140 -16.93 -3.92 3.64
C VAL A 140 -17.17 -3.70 5.12
N SER A 141 -18.17 -2.87 5.38
CA SER A 141 -18.82 -2.81 6.68
C SER A 141 -19.41 -4.18 7.01
N VAL A 142 -18.80 -4.90 7.95
CA VAL A 142 -19.53 -5.84 8.80
C VAL A 142 -19.42 -5.36 10.23
N SER A 143 -20.36 -4.50 10.63
CA SER A 143 -20.64 -4.28 12.04
C SER A 143 -21.06 -5.62 12.64
N PRO A 144 -20.33 -6.20 13.62
CA PRO A 144 -20.78 -7.40 14.28
C PRO A 144 -22.10 -7.09 14.98
N THR A 145 -23.18 -7.75 14.55
CA THR A 145 -24.45 -7.71 15.28
C THR A 145 -24.18 -8.15 16.72
N PRO A 146 -24.45 -7.31 17.74
CA PRO A 146 -24.22 -7.73 19.12
C PRO A 146 -25.07 -8.98 19.38
N PRO A 147 -24.51 -10.04 20.00
CA PRO A 147 -25.28 -11.23 20.32
C PRO A 147 -26.49 -10.88 21.18
N PRO A 148 -27.65 -11.54 20.99
CA PRO A 148 -28.86 -11.20 21.73
C PRO A 148 -28.63 -11.37 23.24
N THR A 149 -29.00 -10.34 23.98
CA THR A 149 -28.87 -10.23 25.44
C THR A 149 -29.60 -11.37 26.15
N ALA A 150 -28.86 -12.22 26.86
CA ALA A 150 -29.42 -13.11 27.87
C ALA A 150 -29.46 -12.40 29.24
N SER A 151 -30.62 -12.48 29.90
CA SER A 151 -30.92 -11.98 31.25
C SER A 151 -30.19 -12.80 32.35
N PRO A 152 -29.97 -12.28 33.58
CA PRO A 152 -28.86 -12.68 34.45
C PRO A 152 -29.16 -13.85 35.40
N SER A 153 -28.12 -14.54 35.86
CA SER A 153 -28.13 -15.44 37.03
C SER A 153 -26.73 -15.43 37.69
N PRO A 154 -26.61 -15.55 39.03
CA PRO A 154 -25.45 -15.06 39.78
C PRO A 154 -24.27 -16.02 39.86
N ASP A 155 -23.10 -15.39 40.02
CA ASP A 155 -21.73 -15.91 40.12
C ASP A 155 -21.52 -16.94 41.27
N PRO A 156 -20.48 -17.80 41.17
CA PRO A 156 -19.26 -17.44 41.89
C PRO A 156 -17.93 -17.79 41.18
N THR A 157 -17.08 -16.76 41.11
CA THR A 157 -15.65 -16.76 41.48
C THR A 157 -14.70 -17.68 40.70
N VAL A 158 -14.09 -17.15 39.64
CA VAL A 158 -12.73 -17.54 39.21
C VAL A 158 -11.94 -16.30 38.76
N SER A 159 -10.79 -16.08 39.40
CA SER A 159 -9.65 -15.27 38.95
C SER A 159 -8.64 -16.24 38.33
N PRO A 160 -7.88 -15.94 37.24
CA PRO A 160 -7.24 -14.65 36.95
C PRO A 160 -7.18 -14.23 35.46
N SER A 161 -6.88 -12.95 35.19
CA SER A 161 -6.06 -12.54 34.03
C SER A 161 -5.66 -11.06 34.18
N PRO A 162 -4.42 -10.66 33.86
CA PRO A 162 -4.04 -9.26 33.89
C PRO A 162 -4.86 -8.47 32.88
N THR A 163 -5.50 -7.41 33.36
CA THR A 163 -6.08 -6.36 32.55
C THR A 163 -4.98 -5.73 31.69
N VAL A 164 -4.91 -6.09 30.40
CA VAL A 164 -4.38 -5.16 29.41
C VAL A 164 -5.43 -4.07 29.26
N SER A 165 -5.10 -2.89 29.78
CA SER A 165 -5.87 -1.67 29.56
C SER A 165 -6.08 -1.46 28.05
N PRO A 166 -7.25 -0.98 27.61
CA PRO A 166 -7.47 -0.69 26.21
C PRO A 166 -6.46 0.35 25.74
N THR A 167 -5.76 0.02 24.65
CA THR A 167 -5.13 0.99 23.77
C THR A 167 -6.12 2.11 23.52
N SER A 168 -5.75 3.33 23.92
CA SER A 168 -6.52 4.55 23.70
C SER A 168 -6.92 4.62 22.23
N ALA A 169 -8.23 4.60 21.96
CA ALA A 169 -8.78 4.83 20.64
C ALA A 169 -8.20 6.14 20.05
N PRO A 170 -7.96 6.22 18.73
CA PRO A 170 -7.54 7.45 18.10
C PRO A 170 -8.53 8.55 18.42
N THR A 171 -8.06 9.61 19.06
CA THR A 171 -8.84 10.84 19.11
C THR A 171 -8.73 11.44 17.73
N GLU A 172 -9.73 11.18 16.89
CA GLU A 172 -9.90 11.87 15.62
C GLU A 172 -9.80 13.39 15.87
N GLY A 173 -8.82 14.04 15.24
CA GLY A 173 -8.51 15.45 15.47
C GLY A 173 -7.52 15.75 16.60
N ALA A 174 -6.73 14.77 17.05
CA ALA A 174 -5.59 15.02 17.94
C ALA A 174 -4.63 16.07 17.34
N ILE A 175 -4.08 16.95 18.18
CA ILE A 175 -3.09 17.95 17.76
C ILE A 175 -1.75 17.63 18.41
N LEU A 176 -0.71 17.47 17.60
CA LEU A 176 0.68 17.36 18.04
C LEU A 176 1.42 18.66 17.69
N LYS A 177 2.07 19.29 18.67
CA LYS A 177 2.96 20.45 18.42
C LYS A 177 4.40 19.96 18.35
N LEU A 178 5.11 20.31 17.27
CA LEU A 178 6.55 20.14 17.12
C LEU A 178 7.22 21.52 17.07
N GLU A 179 8.42 21.64 17.65
CA GLU A 179 9.15 22.91 17.71
C GLU A 179 10.41 22.82 16.86
N ILE A 180 10.69 23.88 16.09
CA ILE A 180 11.96 24.08 15.40
C ILE A 180 12.85 24.91 16.34
N PRO A 181 13.84 24.31 17.01
CA PRO A 181 14.55 24.96 18.12
C PRO A 181 15.52 26.06 17.66
N GLU A 182 15.88 26.97 18.56
CA GLU A 182 16.93 27.96 18.31
C GLU A 182 18.25 27.31 17.88
N GLY A 183 18.92 27.93 16.90
CA GLY A 183 20.24 27.46 16.43
C GLY A 183 20.16 26.22 15.54
N THR A 184 18.98 25.89 15.01
CA THR A 184 18.70 24.73 14.16
C THR A 184 19.68 24.59 12.98
N THR A 185 20.09 25.71 12.39
CA THR A 185 21.05 25.73 11.27
C THR A 185 22.48 25.26 11.64
N GLY A 186 22.81 25.17 12.92
CA GLY A 186 24.11 24.74 13.44
C GLY A 186 24.15 23.33 14.03
N LEU A 187 23.03 22.59 14.04
CA LEU A 187 22.91 21.26 14.61
C LEU A 187 23.25 20.15 13.58
N GLN A 188 23.88 19.07 14.03
CA GLN A 188 24.25 17.90 13.20
C GLN A 188 23.30 16.69 13.37
N ASP A 189 22.26 16.80 14.20
CA ASP A 189 21.24 15.78 14.46
C ASP A 189 19.89 16.17 13.80
N PRO A 190 18.96 15.24 13.54
CA PRO A 190 17.67 15.56 12.90
C PRO A 190 16.93 16.63 13.71
N VAL A 191 16.71 17.79 13.09
CA VAL A 191 16.42 19.03 13.83
C VAL A 191 14.92 19.25 14.08
N PHE A 192 14.06 18.46 13.44
CA PHE A 192 12.59 18.56 13.61
C PHE A 192 12.02 17.61 14.69
N GLY A 193 12.73 17.44 15.80
CA GLY A 193 12.33 16.55 16.90
C GLY A 193 12.67 15.07 16.65
N GLU A 194 11.96 14.15 17.31
CA GLU A 194 12.15 12.71 17.10
C GLU A 194 11.75 12.34 15.67
N SER A 195 12.66 11.75 14.89
CA SER A 195 12.39 11.37 13.50
C SER A 195 12.61 9.86 13.32
N PRO A 196 11.59 9.08 12.93
CA PRO A 196 10.20 9.49 12.73
C PRO A 196 9.45 9.76 14.03
N THR A 197 8.54 10.74 14.03
CA THR A 197 7.54 10.91 15.10
C THR A 197 6.30 10.08 14.76
N ASP A 198 5.83 9.23 15.67
CA ASP A 198 4.61 8.45 15.49
C ASP A 198 3.36 9.26 15.85
N VAL A 199 2.37 9.28 14.97
CA VAL A 199 1.05 9.90 15.19
C VAL A 199 -0.06 8.97 14.73
N GLN A 200 -1.27 9.13 15.27
CA GLN A 200 -2.43 8.38 14.78
C GLN A 200 -3.03 9.04 13.53
N LEU A 201 -3.70 8.26 12.69
CA LEU A 201 -4.49 8.75 11.56
C LEU A 201 -5.45 9.87 12.01
N GLY A 202 -5.53 10.95 11.23
CA GLY A 202 -6.32 12.15 11.53
C GLY A 202 -5.63 13.13 12.48
N THR A 203 -4.39 12.87 12.90
CA THR A 203 -3.62 13.83 13.73
C THR A 203 -3.24 15.06 12.92
N THR A 204 -3.47 16.23 13.50
CA THR A 204 -2.94 17.50 13.00
C THR A 204 -1.61 17.81 13.67
N VAL A 205 -0.53 17.82 12.92
CA VAL A 205 0.79 18.24 13.41
C VAL A 205 0.93 19.74 13.16
N THR A 206 1.39 20.47 14.17
CA THR A 206 1.69 21.90 14.11
C THR A 206 3.16 22.13 14.40
N TRP A 207 3.91 22.59 13.42
CA TRP A 207 5.29 23.03 13.59
C TRP A 207 5.32 24.49 13.98
N VAL A 208 6.09 24.84 15.01
CA VAL A 208 6.31 26.22 15.46
C VAL A 208 7.77 26.57 15.34
N ASN A 209 8.08 27.69 14.68
CA ASN A 209 9.44 28.14 14.52
C ASN A 209 9.88 28.96 15.74
N GLU A 210 10.61 28.32 16.66
CA GLU A 210 11.24 28.99 17.80
C GLU A 210 12.66 29.46 17.46
N ASP A 211 13.17 29.17 16.26
CA ASP A 211 14.47 29.67 15.79
C ASP A 211 14.38 31.16 15.37
N SER A 212 15.50 31.84 15.51
CA SER A 212 15.72 33.20 15.02
C SER A 212 15.81 33.31 13.49
N VAL A 213 15.89 32.18 12.80
CA VAL A 213 15.98 32.07 11.33
C VAL A 213 14.68 31.50 10.77
N ALA A 214 14.27 31.97 9.59
CA ALA A 214 13.06 31.48 8.93
C ALA A 214 13.26 30.08 8.34
N HIS A 215 12.26 29.21 8.49
CA HIS A 215 12.31 27.81 8.03
C HIS A 215 11.14 27.47 7.11
N SER A 216 11.07 26.21 6.69
CA SER A 216 9.94 25.65 5.96
C SER A 216 9.79 24.17 6.33
N ILE A 217 8.57 23.68 6.18
CA ILE A 217 8.17 22.29 6.32
C ILE A 217 7.58 21.91 4.97
N THR A 218 8.39 21.29 4.12
CA THR A 218 7.95 20.80 2.82
C THR A 218 8.13 19.30 2.73
N ALA A 219 7.06 18.58 2.42
CA ALA A 219 7.14 17.17 2.13
C ALA A 219 8.08 16.90 0.94
N ASP A 220 8.88 15.84 1.05
CA ASP A 220 9.78 15.39 -0.03
C ASP A 220 8.99 15.00 -1.29
N ASP A 221 7.77 14.50 -1.10
CA ASP A 221 6.84 14.10 -2.15
C ASP A 221 5.90 15.23 -2.61
N LEU A 222 6.13 16.45 -2.10
CA LEU A 222 5.36 17.67 -2.39
C LEU A 222 3.88 17.62 -1.98
N SER A 223 3.46 16.66 -1.14
CA SER A 223 2.09 16.54 -0.63
C SER A 223 1.65 17.72 0.24
N PHE A 224 2.59 18.38 0.92
CA PHE A 224 2.35 19.63 1.64
C PHE A 224 3.58 20.54 1.60
N ASP A 225 3.33 21.85 1.68
CA ASP A 225 4.36 22.87 1.77
C ASP A 225 3.87 24.04 2.63
N SER A 226 4.61 24.35 3.69
CA SER A 226 4.31 25.50 4.54
C SER A 226 4.63 26.84 3.86
N GLY A 227 5.47 26.85 2.83
CA GLY A 227 6.21 28.06 2.45
C GLY A 227 7.14 28.49 3.59
N THR A 228 7.46 29.78 3.66
CA THR A 228 8.32 30.33 4.72
C THR A 228 7.56 30.49 6.04
N ILE A 229 8.09 29.90 7.10
CA ILE A 229 7.66 30.08 8.50
C ILE A 229 8.67 31.00 9.18
N ASN A 230 8.31 32.25 9.46
CA ASN A 230 9.21 33.20 10.13
C ASN A 230 9.35 32.87 11.63
N PRO A 231 10.32 33.45 12.34
CA PRO A 231 10.44 33.31 13.79
C PRO A 231 9.13 33.65 14.51
N GLY A 232 8.64 32.72 15.34
CA GLY A 232 7.37 32.81 16.08
C GLY A 232 6.12 32.38 15.29
N ASP A 233 6.23 32.15 13.98
CA ASP A 233 5.12 31.66 13.16
C ASP A 233 4.97 30.13 13.27
N SER A 234 3.84 29.62 12.80
CA SER A 234 3.54 28.18 12.76
C SER A 234 2.89 27.72 11.46
N PHE A 235 3.00 26.41 11.21
CA PHE A 235 2.32 25.71 10.12
C PHE A 235 1.65 24.45 10.67
N SER A 236 0.43 24.14 10.20
CA SER A 236 -0.30 22.93 10.60
C SER A 236 -0.68 22.10 9.38
N TYR A 237 -0.57 20.78 9.51
CA TYR A 237 -1.02 19.81 8.51
C TYR A 237 -1.71 18.61 9.17
N THR A 238 -2.86 18.21 8.65
CA THR A 238 -3.62 17.04 9.13
C THR A 238 -3.29 15.82 8.29
N PHE A 239 -2.78 14.79 8.94
CA PHE A 239 -2.41 13.53 8.30
C PHE A 239 -3.60 12.58 8.23
N ASN A 240 -4.27 12.54 7.08
CA ASN A 240 -5.44 11.68 6.85
C ASN A 240 -5.10 10.37 6.14
N ASP A 241 -3.81 10.15 5.86
CA ASP A 241 -3.29 8.95 5.19
C ASP A 241 -2.28 8.26 6.11
N LEU A 242 -2.31 6.92 6.16
CA LEU A 242 -1.29 6.12 6.85
C LEU A 242 0.04 6.17 6.09
N GLY A 243 1.15 5.98 6.79
CA GLY A 243 2.48 5.87 6.18
C GLY A 243 3.52 6.81 6.77
N THR A 244 4.68 6.89 6.13
CA THR A 244 5.79 7.77 6.56
C THR A 244 5.92 8.94 5.61
N PHE A 245 5.77 10.14 6.14
CA PHE A 245 5.84 11.41 5.42
C PHE A 245 7.16 12.09 5.78
N SER A 246 8.14 12.00 4.88
CA SER A 246 9.41 12.69 5.01
C SER A 246 9.30 14.13 4.51
N TYR A 247 9.95 15.06 5.19
CA TYR A 247 9.94 16.48 4.86
C TYR A 247 11.30 17.12 5.11
N HIS A 248 11.54 18.25 4.45
CA HIS A 248 12.76 19.04 4.53
C HIS A 248 12.46 20.55 4.58
N CYS A 249 13.48 21.32 4.97
CA CYS A 249 13.48 22.77 4.81
C CYS A 249 14.05 23.16 3.43
N LYS A 250 13.29 23.90 2.62
CA LYS A 250 13.73 24.42 1.32
C LYS A 250 14.66 25.64 1.41
N LEU A 251 14.60 26.38 2.51
CA LEU A 251 15.33 27.65 2.68
C LEU A 251 16.79 27.45 3.07
N HIS A 252 17.14 26.25 3.54
CA HIS A 252 18.49 25.88 3.90
C HIS A 252 18.83 24.57 3.19
N GLU A 253 19.74 24.64 2.22
CA GLU A 253 20.15 23.49 1.40
C GLU A 253 21.11 22.53 2.14
N ASN A 254 21.30 22.70 3.46
CA ASN A 254 22.08 21.75 4.24
C ASN A 254 21.27 20.46 4.45
N GLU A 255 21.87 19.33 4.10
CA GLU A 255 21.30 17.96 4.15
C GLU A 255 20.78 17.53 5.54
N SER A 256 20.93 18.35 6.59
CA SER A 256 20.57 18.04 7.98
C SER A 256 19.17 18.52 8.40
N LEU A 257 18.52 19.45 7.70
CA LEU A 257 17.16 19.91 8.06
C LEU A 257 16.08 19.04 7.42
N ARG A 258 15.97 17.81 7.94
CA ARG A 258 15.01 16.81 7.50
C ARG A 258 14.30 16.18 8.70
N GLY A 259 13.07 15.73 8.48
CA GLY A 259 12.26 15.07 9.48
C GLY A 259 11.28 14.10 8.83
N SER A 260 10.61 13.29 9.64
CA SER A 260 9.53 12.43 9.17
C SER A 260 8.44 12.23 10.21
N ILE A 261 7.19 12.17 9.74
CA ILE A 261 6.01 11.75 10.53
C ILE A 261 5.63 10.34 10.09
N ARG A 262 5.49 9.40 11.01
CA ARG A 262 4.91 8.07 10.74
C ARG A 262 3.50 8.01 11.29
N VAL A 263 2.52 7.91 10.39
CA VAL A 263 1.10 7.84 10.70
C VAL A 263 0.69 6.38 10.81
N VAL A 264 0.22 6.01 12.00
CA VAL A 264 -0.24 4.66 12.37
C VAL A 264 -1.75 4.66 12.66
N SER A 265 -2.38 3.48 12.65
CA SER A 265 -3.79 3.28 13.03
C SER A 265 -4.00 3.30 14.54
#